data_AF-A0A914YTT9-F1
#
_entry.id   AF-A0A914YTT9-F1
#
_cell.length_a   1.000
_cell.length_b   1.000
_cell.length_c   1.000
_cell.angle_alpha   90.00
_cell.angle_beta   90.00
_cell.angle_gamma   90.00
#
_symmetry.space_group_name_H-M   'P 1'
#
loop_
_entity.id
_entity.type
_entity.pdbx_description
1 polymer ?
#
loop_
_entity_poly.entity_id
_entity_poly.type
_entity_poly.pdbx_seq_one_letter_code
_entity_poly.pdbx_strand_id
1 'polypeptide(L)'
;MLIGFPIDVKCFQSSFSNDKNNNSNQKIIEIALLSISNGKIADEIERRMRKLKMVNAELFPEFLSLEAYCTDLAINGSTVDNLNGIQLRSPLGNRYTHIIPIYLSEAHFQRSENHLKTLISVICCGIDGSEKSDYHPSMFVKVYPALMNKQIVSLLKCQTYDSEMLLTAFANLLRTYRYVCSKDQSVQEINDKHVKEFCGNEKHRTKEWTNDLGELLFKMSTIDQSKFPGYTFENMASKKIFYEEFFARQIFWVDKYWKQKRVYNFFKQFHDASTKLKSLNVAETDEKIKVELQDQCCKLLNQFFEASQISLRLLLFNIESLRTFVTPEFDANLDSNYGLLNKDRIQAFRKSMEEIKGLTKLSQFFQRSSCPIQSSEAAFRLIMKAVIDAQRFRYCSQLI
;
A
#
# COMPACT_ATOMS: atom_id res chain seq x y z
N MET A 1 24.01 7.23 -4.66
CA MET A 1 23.51 6.44 -3.52
C MET A 1 22.20 5.82 -3.97
N LEU A 2 22.09 4.50 -3.95
CA LEU A 2 21.02 3.73 -4.56
C LEU A 2 20.51 2.73 -3.54
N ILE A 3 19.24 2.37 -3.57
CA ILE A 3 18.72 1.38 -2.63
C ILE A 3 18.89 -0.02 -3.27
N GLY A 4 19.36 -1.03 -2.54
CA GLY A 4 19.55 -2.40 -3.04
C GLY A 4 18.27 -3.25 -2.99
N PHE A 5 18.00 -4.12 -3.99
CA PHE A 5 16.73 -4.86 -4.08
C PHE A 5 16.83 -6.27 -4.69
N PRO A 6 16.44 -7.33 -3.99
CA PRO A 6 15.97 -8.54 -4.65
C PRO A 6 14.65 -8.30 -5.35
N ILE A 7 14.68 -8.40 -6.68
CA ILE A 7 13.56 -8.96 -7.41
C ILE A 7 13.82 -10.46 -7.47
N ASP A 8 13.11 -11.25 -6.68
CA ASP A 8 13.04 -12.69 -6.90
C ASP A 8 12.14 -12.94 -8.12
N VAL A 9 12.71 -12.77 -9.31
CA VAL A 9 12.14 -13.39 -10.51
C VAL A 9 12.65 -14.82 -10.45
N LYS A 10 11.84 -15.75 -9.93
CA LYS A 10 12.24 -17.15 -9.80
C LYS A 10 12.70 -17.72 -11.15
N CYS A 11 14.01 -17.72 -11.37
CA CYS A 11 14.68 -18.58 -12.32
C CYS A 11 14.77 -19.97 -11.68
N PHE A 12 13.82 -20.85 -11.98
CA PHE A 12 14.02 -22.27 -11.70
C PHE A 12 14.92 -22.87 -12.80
N GLN A 13 16.20 -23.00 -12.49
CA GLN A 13 17.01 -24.08 -13.06
C GLN A 13 16.99 -25.25 -12.09
N SER A 14 16.64 -26.42 -12.61
CA SER A 14 16.56 -27.68 -11.87
C SER A 14 17.92 -28.07 -11.31
N SER A 15 17.99 -28.34 -10.00
CA SER A 15 19.08 -29.13 -9.39
C SER A 15 18.59 -29.72 -8.07
N PHE A 16 18.37 -31.04 -8.07
CA PHE A 16 18.19 -31.85 -6.87
C PHE A 16 19.51 -31.89 -6.07
N SER A 17 19.44 -31.73 -4.75
CA SER A 17 20.24 -32.54 -3.84
C SER A 17 19.58 -32.60 -2.45
N ASN A 18 19.47 -33.82 -1.95
CA ASN A 18 18.99 -34.15 -0.62
C ASN A 18 20.06 -33.82 0.42
N ASP A 19 19.68 -33.29 1.58
CA ASP A 19 20.10 -33.92 2.82
C ASP A 19 19.19 -33.61 4.02
N LYS A 20 19.01 -34.64 4.85
CA LYS A 20 18.07 -34.70 5.98
C LYS A 20 18.79 -34.45 7.31
N ASN A 21 18.19 -33.64 8.18
CA ASN A 21 17.87 -33.95 9.60
C ASN A 21 17.80 -32.68 10.47
N ASN A 22 16.62 -32.34 11.00
CA ASN A 22 16.36 -32.44 12.45
C ASN A 22 14.88 -32.17 12.78
N ASN A 23 14.36 -32.98 13.69
CA ASN A 23 12.97 -33.40 13.73
C ASN A 23 12.25 -32.77 14.94
N SER A 24 11.40 -31.78 14.68
CA SER A 24 10.26 -31.32 15.54
C SER A 24 9.48 -30.16 14.92
N ASN A 25 10.02 -29.48 13.90
CA ASN A 25 9.30 -28.53 13.02
C ASN A 25 8.65 -29.19 11.78
N GLN A 26 8.76 -30.51 11.65
CA GLN A 26 8.40 -31.22 10.42
C GLN A 26 6.89 -31.35 10.17
N LYS A 27 6.02 -31.30 11.20
CA LYS A 27 4.56 -31.37 11.00
C LYS A 27 3.90 -30.04 10.59
N ILE A 28 4.46 -28.89 10.96
CA ILE A 28 3.97 -27.58 10.49
C ILE A 28 4.50 -27.29 9.08
N ILE A 29 5.73 -27.72 8.80
CA ILE A 29 6.33 -27.65 7.47
C ILE A 29 5.71 -28.68 6.51
N GLU A 30 5.27 -29.87 6.95
CA GLU A 30 4.52 -30.80 6.09
C GLU A 30 3.14 -30.26 5.69
N ILE A 31 2.43 -29.51 6.54
CA ILE A 31 1.14 -28.88 6.15
C ILE A 31 1.38 -27.70 5.18
N ALA A 32 2.48 -26.96 5.36
CA ALA A 32 2.88 -25.91 4.44
C ALA A 32 3.42 -26.48 3.10
N LEU A 33 4.15 -27.60 3.13
CA LEU A 33 4.70 -28.27 1.95
C LEU A 33 3.67 -29.14 1.21
N LEU A 34 2.68 -29.72 1.89
CA LEU A 34 1.50 -30.35 1.26
C LEU A 34 0.56 -29.30 0.63
N SER A 35 0.67 -28.04 1.05
CA SER A 35 0.02 -26.91 0.37
C SER A 35 0.85 -26.35 -0.80
N ILE A 36 2.16 -26.63 -0.83
CA ILE A 36 3.10 -26.27 -1.92
C ILE A 36 3.22 -27.40 -2.96
N SER A 37 2.81 -28.63 -2.64
CA SER A 37 2.89 -29.79 -3.54
C SER A 37 1.87 -29.80 -4.67
N ASN A 38 1.02 -28.78 -4.79
CA ASN A 38 0.21 -28.57 -5.97
C ASN A 38 0.73 -27.32 -6.68
N GLY A 39 1.65 -27.50 -7.64
CA GLY A 39 2.10 -26.44 -8.56
C GLY A 39 0.93 -25.64 -9.15
N LYS A 40 -0.25 -26.27 -9.28
CA LYS A 40 -1.53 -25.63 -9.63
C LYS A 40 -1.95 -24.46 -8.74
N ILE A 41 -1.61 -24.42 -7.45
CA ILE A 41 -1.95 -23.29 -6.55
C ILE A 41 -0.97 -22.14 -6.75
N ALA A 42 0.33 -22.42 -6.87
CA ALA A 42 1.33 -21.40 -7.19
C ALA A 42 1.06 -20.80 -8.57
N ASP A 43 0.80 -21.64 -9.57
CA ASP A 43 0.44 -21.24 -10.93
C ASP A 43 -0.90 -20.48 -10.97
N GLU A 44 -1.89 -20.86 -10.15
CA GLU A 44 -3.16 -20.14 -10.06
C GLU A 44 -3.01 -18.80 -9.31
N ILE A 45 -2.19 -18.74 -8.26
CA ILE A 45 -1.83 -17.48 -7.59
C ILE A 45 -1.07 -16.57 -8.54
N GLU A 46 -0.11 -17.11 -9.29
CA GLU A 46 0.68 -16.36 -10.27
C GLU A 46 -0.18 -15.91 -11.45
N ARG A 47 -1.06 -16.78 -11.96
CA ARG A 47 -2.07 -16.43 -12.99
C ARG A 47 -3.04 -15.37 -12.48
N ARG A 48 -3.46 -15.45 -11.21
CA ARG A 48 -4.28 -14.42 -10.56
C ARG A 48 -3.49 -13.14 -10.32
N MET A 49 -2.21 -13.19 -9.96
CA MET A 49 -1.34 -12.03 -9.78
C MET A 49 -1.03 -11.33 -11.11
N ARG A 50 -0.81 -12.10 -12.19
CA ARG A 50 -0.71 -11.61 -13.57
C ARG A 50 -2.02 -10.98 -14.03
N LYS A 51 -3.16 -11.61 -13.74
CA LYS A 51 -4.51 -11.04 -13.99
C LYS A 51 -4.78 -9.78 -13.17
N LEU A 52 -4.32 -9.73 -11.92
CA LEU A 52 -4.42 -8.59 -11.00
C LEU A 52 -3.31 -7.55 -11.24
N LYS A 53 -2.38 -7.80 -12.17
CA LYS A 53 -1.25 -6.92 -12.51
C LYS A 53 -0.47 -6.43 -11.29
N MET A 54 -0.33 -7.25 -10.24
CA MET A 54 0.36 -6.84 -9.01
C MET A 54 1.87 -6.86 -9.17
N VAL A 55 2.55 -5.85 -8.62
CA VAL A 55 4.02 -5.77 -8.62
C VAL A 55 4.58 -6.75 -7.60
N ASN A 56 5.37 -7.73 -8.04
CA ASN A 56 5.97 -8.76 -7.19
C ASN A 56 7.47 -8.54 -6.94
N ALA A 57 7.83 -7.39 -6.36
CA ALA A 57 9.19 -7.11 -5.89
C ALA A 57 9.22 -6.95 -4.36
N GLU A 58 10.26 -7.47 -3.71
CA GLU A 58 10.54 -7.24 -2.29
C GLU A 58 11.62 -6.17 -2.15
N LEU A 59 11.61 -5.43 -1.04
CA LEU A 59 12.47 -4.27 -0.87
C LEU A 59 13.29 -4.35 0.42
N PHE A 60 14.61 -4.17 0.29
CA PHE A 60 15.56 -4.23 1.39
C PHE A 60 16.30 -2.90 1.45
N PRO A 61 16.01 -2.04 2.42
CA PRO A 61 16.54 -0.69 2.41
C PRO A 61 18.05 -0.72 2.74
N GLU A 62 18.90 -0.64 1.71
CA GLU A 62 20.36 -0.56 1.86
C GLU A 62 20.94 0.40 0.85
N PHE A 63 21.87 1.27 1.25
CA PHE A 63 22.50 2.20 0.32
C PHE A 63 23.74 1.60 -0.35
N LEU A 64 23.73 1.61 -1.68
CA LEU A 64 24.79 1.12 -2.57
C LEU A 64 25.23 2.22 -3.55
N SER A 65 26.49 2.20 -3.96
CA SER A 65 26.98 3.03 -5.07
C SER A 65 26.60 2.36 -6.40
N LEU A 66 26.34 3.17 -7.43
CA LEU A 66 26.10 2.65 -8.78
C LEU A 66 27.35 1.96 -9.31
N GLU A 67 28.50 2.57 -9.06
CA GLU A 67 29.81 2.08 -9.47
C GLU A 67 30.12 0.73 -8.82
N ALA A 68 29.82 0.57 -7.52
CA ALA A 68 29.98 -0.70 -6.82
C ALA A 68 29.09 -1.79 -7.44
N TYR A 69 27.82 -1.48 -7.69
CA TYR A 69 26.90 -2.43 -8.32
C TYR A 69 27.31 -2.82 -9.74
N CYS A 70 27.73 -1.84 -10.55
CA CYS A 70 28.23 -2.11 -11.90
C CYS A 70 29.50 -2.97 -11.87
N THR A 71 30.37 -2.76 -10.87
CA THR A 71 31.57 -3.59 -10.67
C THR A 71 31.17 -5.03 -10.33
N ASP A 72 30.22 -5.22 -9.42
CA ASP A 72 29.71 -6.55 -9.07
C ASP A 72 29.07 -7.26 -10.27
N LEU A 73 28.28 -6.55 -11.08
CA LEU A 73 27.72 -7.10 -12.31
C LEU A 73 28.81 -7.50 -13.30
N ALA A 74 29.83 -6.65 -13.49
CA ALA A 74 30.93 -6.94 -14.41
C ALA A 74 31.74 -8.17 -13.96
N ILE A 75 32.00 -8.32 -12.65
CA ILE A 75 32.64 -9.52 -12.08
C ILE A 75 31.82 -10.78 -12.37
N ASN A 76 30.49 -10.66 -12.38
CA ASN A 76 29.58 -11.76 -12.70
C ASN A 76 29.25 -11.88 -14.21
N GLY A 77 29.98 -11.19 -15.09
CA GLY A 77 29.83 -11.31 -16.54
C GLY A 77 28.55 -10.67 -17.10
N SER A 78 28.03 -9.64 -16.44
CA SER A 78 26.77 -8.98 -16.79
C SER A 78 26.88 -7.47 -16.79
N THR A 79 25.83 -6.82 -17.29
CA THR A 79 25.67 -5.38 -17.35
C THR A 79 24.32 -4.98 -16.76
N VAL A 80 24.16 -3.69 -16.51
CA VAL A 80 22.89 -3.11 -16.03
C VAL A 80 21.71 -3.35 -16.99
N ASP A 81 22.01 -3.63 -18.26
CA ASP A 81 21.03 -3.93 -19.30
C ASP A 81 20.79 -5.44 -19.50
N ASN A 82 21.53 -6.31 -18.80
CA ASN A 82 21.37 -7.76 -18.92
C ASN A 82 21.46 -8.45 -17.55
N LEU A 83 20.37 -8.34 -16.77
CA LEU A 83 20.30 -8.75 -15.37
C LEU A 83 19.86 -10.21 -15.17
N ASN A 84 19.82 -11.01 -16.24
CA ASN A 84 19.22 -12.34 -16.21
C ASN A 84 20.00 -13.33 -15.35
N GLY A 85 19.37 -13.76 -14.25
CA GLY A 85 19.83 -14.88 -13.42
C GLY A 85 20.94 -14.54 -12.41
N ILE A 86 21.36 -13.27 -12.30
CA ILE A 86 22.43 -12.90 -11.37
C ILE A 86 21.85 -12.54 -10.02
N GLN A 87 22.35 -13.23 -9.01
CA GLN A 87 22.03 -12.98 -7.62
C GLN A 87 23.27 -12.44 -6.91
N LEU A 88 23.26 -11.13 -6.66
CA LEU A 88 24.27 -10.43 -5.90
C LEU A 88 23.98 -10.57 -4.40
N ARG A 89 24.98 -10.20 -3.58
CA ARG A 89 24.84 -10.14 -2.12
C ARG A 89 25.19 -8.75 -1.63
N SER A 90 24.31 -8.19 -0.84
CA SER A 90 24.52 -6.88 -0.22
C SER A 90 25.57 -6.98 0.88
N PRO A 91 26.11 -5.84 1.36
CA PRO A 91 27.00 -5.83 2.52
C PRO A 91 26.40 -6.48 3.77
N LEU A 92 25.07 -6.46 3.92
CA LEU A 92 24.36 -7.12 5.03
C LEU A 92 24.04 -8.60 4.75
N GLY A 93 24.51 -9.14 3.62
CA GLY A 93 24.32 -10.53 3.22
C GLY A 93 22.98 -10.84 2.56
N ASN A 94 22.12 -9.83 2.37
CA ASN A 94 20.85 -9.98 1.67
C ASN A 94 21.10 -10.26 0.20
N ARG A 95 20.37 -11.22 -0.36
CA ARG A 95 20.47 -11.49 -1.79
C ARG A 95 19.67 -10.44 -2.55
N TYR A 96 20.19 -9.96 -3.65
CA TYR A 96 19.52 -8.98 -4.49
C TYR A 96 19.84 -9.18 -5.96
N THR A 97 19.00 -8.64 -6.83
CA THR A 97 19.14 -8.79 -8.30
C THR A 97 19.18 -7.43 -8.99
N HIS A 98 18.64 -6.40 -8.36
CA HIS A 98 18.50 -5.06 -8.92
C HIS A 98 18.76 -3.99 -7.87
N ILE A 99 18.99 -2.75 -8.30
CA ILE A 99 19.02 -1.57 -7.43
C ILE A 99 18.11 -0.49 -8.03
N ILE A 100 17.32 0.21 -7.22
CA ILE A 100 16.40 1.29 -7.66
C ILE A 100 17.12 2.61 -7.43
N PRO A 101 17.35 3.38 -8.51
CA PRO A 101 17.81 4.74 -8.40
C PRO A 101 16.85 5.64 -7.64
N ILE A 102 17.41 6.44 -6.75
CA ILE A 102 16.70 7.50 -6.05
C ILE A 102 17.15 8.86 -6.55
N TYR A 103 16.24 9.81 -6.50
CA TYR A 103 16.52 11.21 -6.79
C TYR A 103 17.24 11.85 -5.59
N LEU A 104 18.47 12.29 -5.81
CA LEU A 104 19.25 13.12 -4.88
C LEU A 104 19.42 14.53 -5.43
N SER A 105 19.82 14.61 -6.70
CA SER A 105 19.94 15.83 -7.50
C SER A 105 19.65 15.52 -8.96
N GLU A 106 19.43 16.55 -9.77
CA GLU A 106 19.24 16.44 -11.22
C GLU A 106 20.39 15.65 -11.89
N ALA A 107 21.65 16.03 -11.61
CA ALA A 107 22.83 15.39 -12.20
C ALA A 107 23.01 13.93 -11.73
N HIS A 108 22.62 13.60 -10.49
CA HIS A 108 22.60 12.21 -10.03
C HIS A 108 21.54 11.41 -10.79
N PHE A 109 20.33 11.95 -10.91
CA PHE A 109 19.22 11.27 -11.55
C PHE A 109 19.48 11.00 -13.03
N GLN A 110 19.95 12.00 -13.79
CA GLN A 110 20.26 11.87 -15.21
C GLN A 110 21.24 10.73 -15.51
N ARG A 111 22.25 10.53 -14.64
CA ARG A 111 23.21 9.41 -14.78
C ARG A 111 22.57 8.04 -14.59
N SER A 112 21.45 7.96 -13.87
CA SER A 112 20.78 6.71 -13.50
C SER A 112 19.44 6.49 -14.19
N GLU A 113 18.98 7.43 -15.01
CA GLU A 113 17.63 7.42 -15.60
C GLU A 113 17.41 6.21 -16.51
N ASN A 114 18.41 5.86 -17.33
CA ASN A 114 18.32 4.70 -18.21
C ASN A 114 18.17 3.40 -17.41
N HIS A 115 19.01 3.23 -16.37
CA HIS A 115 18.93 2.10 -15.46
C HIS A 115 17.56 2.02 -14.77
N LEU A 116 17.02 3.17 -14.34
CA LEU A 116 15.69 3.23 -13.76
C LEU A 116 14.61 2.75 -14.74
N LYS A 117 14.69 3.14 -16.02
CA LYS A 117 13.72 2.72 -17.04
C LYS A 117 13.76 1.20 -17.27
N THR A 118 14.95 0.63 -17.45
CA THR A 118 15.15 -0.83 -17.60
C THR A 118 14.66 -1.58 -16.35
N LEU A 119 14.93 -1.05 -15.17
CA LEU A 119 14.46 -1.67 -13.94
C LEU A 119 12.93 -1.69 -13.84
N ILE A 120 12.28 -0.59 -14.22
CA ILE A 120 10.83 -0.48 -14.15
C ILE A 120 10.14 -1.41 -15.16
N SER A 121 10.72 -1.59 -16.36
CA SER A 121 10.23 -2.60 -17.30
C SER A 121 10.38 -4.01 -16.74
N VAL A 122 11.52 -4.35 -16.13
CA VAL A 122 11.73 -5.67 -15.49
C VAL A 122 10.74 -5.90 -14.34
N ILE A 123 10.57 -4.93 -13.43
CA ILE A 123 9.62 -5.08 -12.31
C ILE A 123 8.18 -5.24 -12.82
N CYS A 124 7.82 -4.55 -13.91
CA CYS A 124 6.46 -4.54 -14.41
C CYS A 124 6.12 -5.78 -15.25
N CYS A 125 7.07 -6.29 -16.04
CA CYS A 125 6.87 -7.33 -17.04
C CYS A 125 7.54 -8.67 -16.68
N GLY A 126 8.42 -8.70 -15.67
CA GLY A 126 9.26 -9.86 -15.37
C GLY A 126 10.45 -9.96 -16.33
N ILE A 127 10.87 -11.19 -16.63
CA ILE A 127 12.01 -11.48 -17.55
C ILE A 127 11.78 -10.87 -18.95
N ASP A 128 10.51 -10.78 -19.35
CA ASP A 128 10.08 -10.25 -20.64
C ASP A 128 10.26 -8.73 -20.78
N GLY A 129 10.64 -8.02 -19.70
CA GLY A 129 10.92 -6.58 -19.71
C GLY A 129 12.38 -6.23 -19.51
N SER A 130 13.30 -7.09 -19.94
CA SER A 130 14.74 -6.98 -19.68
C SER A 130 15.43 -5.83 -20.43
N GLU A 131 14.76 -5.16 -21.37
CA GLU A 131 15.36 -4.09 -22.17
C GLU A 131 14.70 -2.72 -21.96
N LYS A 132 15.48 -1.65 -22.14
CA LYS A 132 15.00 -0.25 -22.06
C LYS A 132 13.86 0.05 -23.02
N SER A 133 13.85 -0.57 -24.21
CA SER A 133 12.81 -0.37 -25.25
C SER A 133 11.42 -0.77 -24.78
N ASP A 134 11.32 -1.61 -23.76
CA ASP A 134 10.04 -2.07 -23.24
C ASP A 134 9.43 -1.10 -22.23
N TYR A 135 10.18 -0.07 -21.81
CA TYR A 135 9.69 0.93 -20.85
C TYR A 135 8.53 1.73 -21.43
N HIS A 136 7.44 1.77 -20.68
CA HIS A 136 6.32 2.68 -20.92
C HIS A 136 6.04 3.53 -19.67
N PRO A 137 5.75 4.85 -19.78
CA PRO A 137 5.49 5.72 -18.64
C PRO A 137 4.45 5.21 -17.63
N SER A 138 3.44 4.47 -18.10
CA SER A 138 2.44 3.85 -17.22
C SER A 138 3.01 2.80 -16.25
N MET A 139 4.14 2.16 -16.61
CA MET A 139 4.84 1.21 -15.74
C MET A 139 5.40 1.93 -14.51
N PHE A 140 5.92 3.15 -14.66
CA PHE A 140 6.42 3.95 -13.55
C PHE A 140 5.30 4.30 -12.56
N VAL A 141 4.16 4.79 -13.06
CA VAL A 141 2.95 5.12 -12.26
C VAL A 141 2.36 3.89 -11.58
N LYS A 142 2.63 2.69 -12.10
CA LYS A 142 2.21 1.42 -11.50
C LYS A 142 3.19 0.93 -10.44
N VAL A 143 4.49 0.93 -10.75
CA VAL A 143 5.53 0.31 -9.92
C VAL A 143 5.81 1.12 -8.65
N TYR A 144 6.11 2.41 -8.77
CA TYR A 144 6.55 3.21 -7.62
C TYR A 144 5.52 3.28 -6.48
N PRO A 145 4.23 3.59 -6.75
CA PRO A 145 3.20 3.53 -5.72
C PRO A 145 3.09 2.17 -5.02
N ALA A 146 3.18 1.07 -5.78
CA ALA A 146 3.12 -0.27 -5.22
C ALA A 146 4.33 -0.56 -4.31
N LEU A 147 5.52 -0.13 -4.70
CA LEU A 147 6.74 -0.24 -3.89
C LEU A 147 6.65 0.56 -2.59
N MET A 148 6.18 1.81 -2.66
CA MET A 148 5.92 2.64 -1.47
C MET A 148 4.91 1.99 -0.53
N ASN A 149 3.82 1.42 -1.06
CA ASN A 149 2.82 0.75 -0.24
C ASN A 149 3.39 -0.49 0.48
N LYS A 150 4.29 -1.24 -0.18
CA LYS A 150 5.01 -2.35 0.47
C LYS A 150 5.94 -1.90 1.59
N GLN A 151 6.61 -0.76 1.43
CA GLN A 151 7.40 -0.16 2.52
C GLN A 151 6.54 0.16 3.74
N ILE A 152 5.34 0.72 3.52
CA ILE A 152 4.40 1.02 4.60
C ILE A 152 3.91 -0.25 5.31
N VAL A 153 3.60 -1.30 4.55
CA VAL A 153 3.24 -2.60 5.12
C VAL A 153 4.39 -3.17 5.97
N SER A 154 5.64 -2.98 5.53
CA SER A 154 6.83 -3.43 6.27
C SER A 154 7.01 -2.62 7.55
N LEU A 155 6.88 -1.29 7.50
CA LEU A 155 6.91 -0.40 8.66
C LEU A 155 5.86 -0.75 9.73
N LEU A 156 4.66 -1.20 9.30
CA LEU A 156 3.64 -1.66 10.23
C LEU A 156 4.09 -2.91 11.01
N LYS A 157 4.81 -3.83 10.35
CA LYS A 157 5.30 -5.09 10.92
C LYS A 157 6.58 -4.94 11.75
N CYS A 158 7.45 -4.00 11.40
CA CYS A 158 8.77 -3.86 12.00
C CYS A 158 8.74 -3.37 13.46
N GLN A 159 9.80 -3.75 14.18
CA GLN A 159 10.21 -3.18 15.46
C GLN A 159 11.08 -1.93 15.23
N THR A 160 11.49 -1.25 16.31
CA THR A 160 12.04 0.12 16.29
C THR A 160 13.29 0.31 15.42
N TYR A 161 14.31 -0.54 15.46
CA TYR A 161 15.58 -0.28 14.73
C TYR A 161 15.47 -0.39 13.19
N ASP A 162 14.79 -1.40 12.66
CA ASP A 162 14.59 -1.60 11.20
C ASP A 162 13.79 -0.45 10.55
N SER A 163 13.04 0.32 11.34
CA SER A 163 12.20 1.39 10.81
C SER A 163 12.99 2.57 10.24
N GLU A 164 14.23 2.83 10.66
CA GLU A 164 15.01 3.99 10.19
C GLU A 164 15.35 3.91 8.70
N MET A 165 15.89 2.77 8.28
CA MET A 165 16.25 2.53 6.89
C MET A 165 15.00 2.41 6.02
N LEU A 166 13.95 1.73 6.51
CA LEU A 166 12.66 1.64 5.80
C LEU A 166 12.02 3.01 5.59
N LEU A 167 12.05 3.90 6.60
CA LEU A 167 11.54 5.25 6.47
C LEU A 167 12.34 6.07 5.48
N THR A 168 13.66 5.97 5.56
CA THR A 168 14.56 6.67 4.62
C THR A 168 14.34 6.17 3.19
N ALA A 169 14.14 4.87 3.00
CA ALA A 169 13.82 4.30 1.70
C ALA A 169 12.46 4.78 1.18
N PHE A 170 11.41 4.75 2.01
CA PHE A 170 10.09 5.28 1.67
C PHE A 170 10.17 6.75 1.24
N ALA A 171 10.84 7.58 2.04
CA ALA A 171 11.05 9.00 1.78
C ALA A 171 11.68 9.25 0.40
N ASN A 172 12.77 8.53 0.10
CA ASN A 172 13.46 8.68 -1.18
C ASN A 172 12.65 8.14 -2.35
N LEU A 173 11.87 7.06 -2.19
CA LEU A 173 10.94 6.59 -3.22
C LEU A 173 9.87 7.64 -3.53
N LEU A 174 9.28 8.24 -2.50
CA LEU A 174 8.27 9.29 -2.65
C LEU A 174 8.85 10.54 -3.32
N ARG A 175 10.03 10.98 -2.89
CA ARG A 175 10.75 12.10 -3.51
C ARG A 175 11.04 11.83 -4.98
N THR A 176 11.53 10.64 -5.31
CA THR A 176 11.81 10.23 -6.70
C THR A 176 10.53 10.21 -7.53
N TYR A 177 9.45 9.66 -6.99
CA TYR A 177 8.15 9.64 -7.66
C TYR A 177 7.64 11.06 -7.98
N ARG A 178 7.68 11.97 -6.99
CA ARG A 178 7.32 13.39 -7.15
C ARG A 178 8.18 14.08 -8.22
N TYR A 179 9.49 13.87 -8.16
CA TYR A 179 10.41 14.46 -9.13
C TYR A 179 10.12 13.99 -10.56
N VAL A 180 9.97 12.68 -10.79
CA VAL A 180 9.69 12.14 -12.13
C VAL A 180 8.34 12.61 -12.65
N CYS A 181 7.30 12.63 -11.81
CA CYS A 181 6.01 13.23 -12.17
C CYS A 181 6.17 14.70 -12.62
N SER A 182 6.93 15.51 -11.89
CA SER A 182 7.15 16.91 -12.28
C SER A 182 7.99 17.10 -13.56
N LYS A 183 8.85 16.13 -13.90
CA LYS A 183 9.82 16.22 -14.99
C LYS A 183 9.32 15.62 -16.29
N ASP A 184 8.57 14.52 -16.23
CA ASP A 184 8.05 13.79 -17.38
C ASP A 184 6.53 13.97 -17.48
N GLN A 185 6.12 14.81 -18.44
CA GLN A 185 4.72 15.14 -18.69
C GLN A 185 3.86 13.91 -18.98
N SER A 186 4.40 12.87 -19.61
CA SER A 186 3.65 11.65 -19.91
C SER A 186 3.35 10.84 -18.64
N VAL A 187 4.29 10.81 -17.69
CA VAL A 187 4.09 10.19 -16.37
C VAL A 187 3.05 10.98 -15.57
N GLN A 188 3.15 12.32 -15.57
CA GLN A 188 2.18 13.20 -14.90
C GLN A 188 0.75 12.99 -15.42
N GLU A 189 0.57 12.99 -16.74
CA GLU A 189 -0.75 12.84 -17.36
C GLU A 189 -1.42 11.50 -17.02
N ILE A 190 -0.64 10.42 -16.98
CA ILE A 190 -1.14 9.10 -16.57
C ILE A 190 -1.52 9.10 -15.09
N ASN A 191 -0.69 9.71 -14.23
CA ASN A 191 -1.00 9.86 -12.82
C ASN A 191 -2.30 10.66 -12.59
N ASP A 192 -2.39 11.84 -13.20
CA ASP A 192 -3.54 12.73 -13.10
C ASP A 192 -4.81 12.05 -13.61
N LYS A 193 -4.72 11.35 -14.74
CA LYS A 193 -5.85 10.58 -15.28
C LYS A 193 -6.35 9.55 -14.28
N HIS A 194 -5.47 8.77 -13.65
CA HIS A 194 -5.88 7.78 -12.64
C HIS A 194 -6.62 8.42 -11.47
N VAL A 195 -6.11 9.52 -10.92
CA VAL A 195 -6.76 10.22 -9.79
C VAL A 195 -8.11 10.82 -10.20
N LYS A 196 -8.17 11.47 -11.37
CA LYS A 196 -9.40 12.07 -11.90
C LYS A 196 -10.47 11.03 -12.15
N GLU A 197 -10.11 9.90 -12.77
CA GLU A 197 -11.06 8.84 -13.06
C GLU A 197 -11.59 8.21 -11.78
N PHE A 198 -10.75 7.97 -10.78
CA PHE A 198 -11.21 7.48 -9.48
C PHE A 198 -12.21 8.44 -8.81
N CYS A 199 -11.90 9.73 -8.79
CA CYS A 199 -12.75 10.71 -8.13
C CYS A 199 -14.04 10.97 -8.94
N GLY A 200 -13.93 11.13 -10.27
CA GLY A 200 -15.01 11.53 -11.15
C GLY A 200 -15.91 10.40 -11.64
N ASN A 201 -15.44 9.15 -11.64
CA ASN A 201 -16.17 8.02 -12.21
C ASN A 201 -16.16 6.80 -11.28
N GLU A 202 -17.35 6.47 -10.79
CA GLU A 202 -17.54 5.33 -9.88
C GLU A 202 -17.08 3.99 -10.49
N LYS A 203 -17.17 3.81 -11.81
CA LYS A 203 -16.72 2.59 -12.51
C LYS A 203 -15.20 2.36 -12.40
N HIS A 204 -14.44 3.42 -12.14
CA HIS A 204 -13.00 3.39 -11.97
C HIS A 204 -12.57 3.19 -10.50
N ARG A 205 -13.52 2.97 -9.58
CA ARG A 205 -13.24 2.69 -8.17
C ARG A 205 -13.11 1.20 -7.86
N THR A 206 -13.22 0.32 -8.85
CA THR A 206 -13.10 -1.13 -8.66
C THR A 206 -11.67 -1.55 -8.35
N LYS A 207 -11.50 -2.77 -7.81
CA LYS A 207 -10.18 -3.41 -7.61
C LYS A 207 -9.45 -3.75 -8.91
N GLU A 208 -10.09 -3.65 -10.07
CA GLU A 208 -9.44 -3.89 -11.37
C GLU A 208 -8.75 -2.64 -11.90
N TRP A 209 -9.28 -1.45 -11.57
CA TRP A 209 -8.71 -0.18 -11.99
C TRP A 209 -7.85 0.47 -10.91
N THR A 210 -8.37 0.48 -9.68
CA THR A 210 -7.68 1.00 -8.51
C THR A 210 -7.43 -0.15 -7.55
N ASN A 211 -6.37 -0.92 -7.78
CA ASN A 211 -6.10 -2.14 -7.00
C ASN A 211 -5.99 -1.86 -5.50
N ASP A 212 -5.25 -0.81 -5.14
CA ASP A 212 -4.92 -0.44 -3.76
C ASP A 212 -5.15 1.06 -3.52
N LEU A 213 -5.79 1.40 -2.40
CA LEU A 213 -6.10 2.80 -2.05
C LEU A 213 -4.93 3.52 -1.39
N GLY A 214 -3.98 2.81 -0.77
CA GLY A 214 -2.71 3.38 -0.32
C GLY A 214 -1.89 3.90 -1.50
N GLU A 215 -1.83 3.13 -2.59
CA GLU A 215 -1.19 3.57 -3.84
C GLU A 215 -1.86 4.83 -4.41
N LEU A 216 -3.18 4.91 -4.34
CA LEU A 216 -3.93 6.08 -4.79
C LEU A 216 -3.59 7.32 -3.97
N LEU A 217 -3.38 7.21 -2.65
CA LEU A 217 -2.98 8.36 -1.83
C LEU A 217 -1.65 8.97 -2.31
N PHE A 218 -0.67 8.14 -2.67
CA PHE A 218 0.58 8.64 -3.23
C PHE A 218 0.36 9.37 -4.56
N LYS A 219 -0.48 8.80 -5.44
CA LYS A 219 -0.87 9.44 -6.71
C LYS A 219 -1.59 10.79 -6.51
N MET A 220 -2.49 10.86 -5.53
CA MET A 220 -3.18 12.09 -5.15
C MET A 220 -2.24 13.16 -4.58
N SER A 221 -1.13 12.75 -3.93
CA SER A 221 -0.13 13.67 -3.42
C SER A 221 0.73 14.33 -4.51
N THR A 222 0.76 13.73 -5.70
CA THR A 222 1.58 14.18 -6.84
C THR A 222 0.74 14.69 -8.02
N ILE A 223 -0.57 14.86 -7.83
CA ILE A 223 -1.44 15.42 -8.86
C ILE A 223 -1.05 16.87 -9.16
N ASP A 224 -1.16 17.29 -10.42
CA ASP A 224 -0.94 18.68 -10.82
C ASP A 224 -2.05 19.57 -10.23
N GLN A 225 -1.78 20.16 -9.06
CA GLN A 225 -2.75 20.97 -8.32
C GLN A 225 -3.11 22.27 -9.05
N SER A 226 -2.27 22.74 -9.98
CA SER A 226 -2.58 23.92 -10.80
C SER A 226 -3.72 23.63 -11.78
N LYS A 227 -3.79 22.39 -12.28
CA LYS A 227 -4.83 21.93 -13.21
C LYS A 227 -6.02 21.30 -12.50
N PHE A 228 -5.78 20.60 -11.39
CA PHE A 228 -6.76 19.74 -10.73
C PHE A 228 -6.85 19.97 -9.20
N PRO A 229 -7.08 21.21 -8.73
CA PRO A 229 -7.10 21.50 -7.29
C PRO A 229 -8.20 20.75 -6.51
N GLY A 230 -9.29 20.39 -7.19
CA GLY A 230 -10.41 19.62 -6.60
C GLY A 230 -10.11 18.14 -6.33
N TYR A 231 -9.00 17.61 -6.85
CA TYR A 231 -8.69 16.18 -6.88
C TYR A 231 -7.58 15.77 -5.90
N THR A 232 -7.19 16.67 -4.99
CA THR A 232 -6.23 16.40 -3.92
C THR A 232 -6.88 15.67 -2.76
N PHE A 233 -6.08 14.99 -1.92
CA PHE A 233 -6.61 14.36 -0.72
C PHE A 233 -7.13 15.38 0.30
N GLU A 234 -6.63 16.63 0.28
CA GLU A 234 -7.11 17.67 1.17
C GLU A 234 -8.45 18.28 0.76
N ASN A 235 -8.84 18.14 -0.52
CA ASN A 235 -10.17 18.52 -0.96
C ASN A 235 -11.25 17.64 -0.29
N MET A 236 -12.22 18.26 0.35
CA MET A 236 -13.27 17.56 1.12
C MET A 236 -14.12 16.60 0.28
N ALA A 237 -14.40 16.92 -0.98
CA ALA A 237 -15.20 16.06 -1.86
C ALA A 237 -14.42 14.79 -2.24
N SER A 238 -13.17 14.96 -2.66
CA SER A 238 -12.26 13.86 -2.98
C SER A 238 -11.95 12.98 -1.76
N LYS A 239 -11.73 13.61 -0.59
CA LYS A 239 -11.55 12.92 0.69
C LYS A 239 -12.77 12.07 1.06
N LYS A 240 -13.99 12.61 0.89
CA LYS A 240 -15.24 11.86 1.12
C LYS A 240 -15.36 10.66 0.19
N ILE A 241 -15.13 10.84 -1.11
CA ILE A 241 -15.14 9.75 -2.10
C ILE A 241 -14.15 8.66 -1.72
N PHE A 242 -12.93 9.05 -1.35
CA PHE A 242 -11.90 8.12 -0.91
C PHE A 242 -12.34 7.30 0.30
N TYR A 243 -12.89 7.94 1.35
CA TYR A 243 -13.34 7.23 2.54
C TYR A 243 -14.53 6.31 2.27
N GLU A 244 -15.50 6.73 1.46
CA GLU A 244 -16.63 5.88 1.07
C GLU A 244 -16.14 4.59 0.41
N GLU A 245 -15.22 4.71 -0.54
CA GLU A 245 -14.62 3.55 -1.22
C GLU A 245 -13.76 2.71 -0.25
N PHE A 246 -12.98 3.36 0.60
CA PHE A 246 -12.17 2.68 1.60
C PHE A 246 -13.01 1.80 2.53
N PHE A 247 -14.09 2.34 3.09
CA PHE A 247 -14.98 1.58 3.97
C PHE A 247 -15.76 0.49 3.21
N ALA A 248 -16.17 0.73 1.97
CA ALA A 248 -16.77 -0.32 1.13
C ALA A 248 -15.81 -1.52 0.96
N ARG A 249 -14.53 -1.26 0.70
CA ARG A 249 -13.50 -2.31 0.64
C ARG A 249 -13.20 -2.94 2.00
N GLN A 250 -13.44 -2.25 3.12
CA GLN A 250 -13.29 -2.83 4.45
C GLN A 250 -14.28 -3.94 4.72
N ILE A 251 -15.48 -3.87 4.15
CA ILE A 251 -16.47 -4.93 4.31
C ILE A 251 -15.92 -6.29 3.85
N PHE A 252 -15.12 -6.33 2.78
CA PHE A 252 -14.42 -7.54 2.33
C PHE A 252 -13.42 -8.07 3.36
N TRP A 253 -12.67 -7.18 4.01
CA TRP A 253 -11.71 -7.59 5.02
C TRP A 253 -12.38 -8.07 6.30
N VAL A 254 -13.48 -7.44 6.69
CA VAL A 254 -14.34 -7.89 7.79
C VAL A 254 -14.93 -9.26 7.49
N ASP A 255 -15.42 -9.48 6.27
CA ASP A 255 -15.91 -10.79 5.81
C ASP A 255 -14.81 -11.87 5.82
N LYS A 256 -13.57 -11.50 5.49
CA LYS A 256 -12.43 -12.42 5.59
C LYS A 256 -12.01 -12.70 7.03
N TYR A 257 -12.14 -11.71 7.93
CA TYR A 257 -11.73 -11.82 9.32
C TYR A 257 -12.72 -12.67 10.15
N TRP A 258 -14.01 -12.50 9.92
CA TRP A 258 -15.06 -13.28 10.58
C TRP A 258 -15.51 -14.45 9.71
N LYS A 259 -15.67 -15.66 10.26
CA LYS A 259 -16.28 -16.79 9.52
C LYS A 259 -17.65 -16.37 8.97
N GLN A 260 -17.95 -16.64 7.69
CA GLN A 260 -19.11 -16.11 6.92
C GLN A 260 -20.44 -15.99 7.69
N LYS A 261 -20.85 -17.03 8.46
CA LYS A 261 -22.12 -17.01 9.23
C LYS A 261 -22.20 -15.88 10.25
N ARG A 262 -21.08 -15.43 10.81
CA ARG A 262 -21.02 -14.30 11.75
C ARG A 262 -21.25 -12.96 11.05
N VAL A 263 -20.78 -12.83 9.82
CA VAL A 263 -20.80 -11.59 9.04
C VAL A 263 -22.24 -11.21 8.67
N TYR A 264 -23.01 -12.17 8.15
CA TYR A 264 -24.43 -11.95 7.83
C TYR A 264 -25.22 -11.51 9.07
N ASN A 265 -25.11 -12.24 10.18
CA ASN A 265 -25.81 -11.91 11.42
C ASN A 265 -25.40 -10.54 11.96
N PHE A 266 -24.12 -10.18 11.84
CA PHE A 266 -23.62 -8.88 12.26
C PHE A 266 -24.24 -7.75 11.43
N PHE A 267 -24.19 -7.82 10.10
CA PHE A 267 -24.75 -6.77 9.26
C PHE A 267 -26.27 -6.72 9.28
N LYS A 268 -26.95 -7.84 9.54
CA LYS A 268 -28.38 -7.85 9.84
C LYS A 268 -28.69 -7.05 11.12
N GLN A 269 -27.98 -7.29 12.22
CA GLN A 269 -28.13 -6.51 13.45
C GLN A 269 -27.84 -5.02 13.22
N PHE A 270 -26.82 -4.73 12.40
CA PHE A 270 -26.47 -3.36 12.00
C PHE A 270 -27.59 -2.69 11.20
N HIS A 271 -28.20 -3.41 10.26
CA HIS A 271 -29.35 -2.93 9.50
C HIS A 271 -30.57 -2.70 10.39
N ASP A 272 -30.92 -3.66 11.25
CA ASP A 272 -32.07 -3.58 12.15
C ASP A 272 -31.94 -2.38 13.11
N ALA A 273 -30.75 -2.16 13.67
CA ALA A 273 -30.48 -0.99 14.51
C ALA A 273 -30.58 0.33 13.71
N SER A 274 -30.13 0.36 12.45
CA SER A 274 -30.28 1.52 11.55
C SER A 274 -31.74 1.90 11.34
N THR A 275 -32.57 0.90 11.03
CA THR A 275 -34.00 1.09 10.75
C THR A 275 -34.74 1.60 11.99
N LYS A 276 -34.44 1.02 13.17
CA LYS A 276 -34.97 1.51 14.45
C LYS A 276 -34.56 2.96 14.74
N LEU A 277 -33.30 3.32 14.48
CA LEU A 277 -32.82 4.69 14.72
C LEU A 277 -33.58 5.71 13.86
N LYS A 278 -33.86 5.37 12.60
CA LYS A 278 -34.65 6.23 11.70
C LYS A 278 -36.09 6.40 12.17
N SER A 279 -36.73 5.35 12.69
CA SER A 279 -38.11 5.44 13.19
C SER A 279 -38.23 6.27 14.48
N LEU A 280 -37.18 6.30 15.32
CA LEU A 280 -37.19 7.07 16.58
C LEU A 280 -37.13 8.58 16.36
N ASN A 281 -36.48 9.06 15.28
CA ASN A 281 -36.42 10.49 14.98
C ASN A 281 -37.78 11.10 14.59
N VAL A 282 -38.83 10.30 14.46
CA VAL A 282 -40.17 10.72 14.02
C VAL A 282 -41.17 10.76 15.19
N ALA A 283 -40.85 10.19 16.36
CA ALA A 283 -41.77 10.06 17.50
C ALA A 283 -41.18 10.65 18.79
N GLU A 284 -42.04 11.22 19.66
CA GLU A 284 -41.74 11.49 21.08
C GLU A 284 -41.47 10.17 21.79
N THR A 285 -40.25 9.64 21.62
CA THR A 285 -39.92 8.31 22.13
C THR A 285 -39.22 8.41 23.46
N ASP A 286 -39.50 7.42 24.32
CA ASP A 286 -38.85 7.20 25.61
C ASP A 286 -37.32 7.31 25.48
N GLU A 287 -36.73 8.29 26.17
CA GLU A 287 -35.29 8.58 26.18
C GLU A 287 -34.47 7.32 26.53
N LYS A 288 -35.03 6.40 27.31
CA LYS A 288 -34.42 5.11 27.64
C LYS A 288 -34.15 4.25 26.39
N ILE A 289 -35.10 4.18 25.46
CA ILE A 289 -34.98 3.40 24.22
C ILE A 289 -33.88 3.97 23.34
N LYS A 290 -33.79 5.31 23.27
CA LYS A 290 -32.76 6.01 22.49
C LYS A 290 -31.36 5.72 23.04
N VAL A 291 -31.18 5.76 24.36
CA VAL A 291 -29.92 5.43 25.03
C VAL A 291 -29.50 3.98 24.76
N GLU A 292 -30.44 3.02 24.89
CA GLU A 292 -30.16 1.60 24.64
C GLU A 292 -29.75 1.33 23.19
N LEU A 293 -30.45 1.95 22.23
CA LEU A 293 -30.10 1.80 20.82
C LEU A 293 -28.74 2.44 20.50
N GLN A 294 -28.43 3.58 21.11
CA GLN A 294 -27.12 4.22 20.94
C GLN A 294 -25.98 3.35 21.47
N ASP A 295 -26.17 2.69 22.63
CA ASP A 295 -25.21 1.72 23.16
C ASP A 295 -25.04 0.52 22.22
N GLN A 296 -26.13 -0.01 21.67
CA GLN A 296 -26.08 -1.08 20.67
C GLN A 296 -25.28 -0.68 19.42
N CYS A 297 -25.53 0.52 18.88
CA CYS A 297 -24.78 1.06 17.74
C CYS A 297 -23.28 1.19 18.06
N CYS A 298 -22.93 1.70 19.25
CA CYS A 298 -21.54 1.80 19.70
C CYS A 298 -20.86 0.43 19.78
N LYS A 299 -21.54 -0.59 20.33
CA LYS A 299 -21.03 -1.97 20.37
C LYS A 299 -20.74 -2.52 18.98
N LEU A 300 -21.65 -2.31 18.02
CA LEU A 300 -21.47 -2.76 16.64
C LEU A 300 -20.31 -2.03 15.94
N LEU A 301 -20.16 -0.73 16.16
CA LEU A 301 -19.03 0.05 15.63
C LEU A 301 -17.68 -0.43 16.19
N ASN A 302 -17.63 -0.79 17.47
CA ASN A 302 -16.42 -1.33 18.08
C ASN A 302 -16.05 -2.70 17.49
N GLN A 303 -17.02 -3.59 17.29
CA GLN A 303 -16.78 -4.87 16.63
C GLN A 303 -16.29 -4.69 15.18
N PHE A 304 -16.88 -3.75 14.42
CA PHE A 304 -16.41 -3.40 13.08
C PHE A 304 -14.97 -2.90 13.09
N PHE A 305 -14.64 -2.03 14.06
CA PHE A 305 -13.29 -1.48 14.24
C PHE A 305 -12.26 -2.57 14.53
N GLU A 306 -12.57 -3.50 15.44
CA GLU A 306 -11.71 -4.64 15.75
C GLU A 306 -11.40 -5.48 14.50
N ALA A 307 -12.42 -5.79 13.69
CA ALA A 307 -12.25 -6.55 12.47
C ALA A 307 -11.49 -5.80 11.35
N SER A 308 -11.47 -4.47 11.40
CA SER A 308 -10.83 -3.61 10.40
C SER A 308 -9.52 -2.97 10.89
N GLN A 309 -9.00 -3.36 12.05
CA GLN A 309 -7.95 -2.59 12.72
C GLN A 309 -6.65 -2.50 11.90
N ILE A 310 -6.26 -3.59 11.22
CA ILE A 310 -5.02 -3.64 10.43
C ILE A 310 -5.08 -2.66 9.26
N SER A 311 -6.16 -2.68 8.49
CA SER A 311 -6.35 -1.82 7.32
C SER A 311 -6.55 -0.35 7.69
N LEU A 312 -7.24 -0.07 8.80
CA LEU A 312 -7.35 1.28 9.36
C LEU A 312 -5.98 1.84 9.74
N ARG A 313 -5.13 1.04 10.39
CA ARG A 313 -3.75 1.42 10.72
C ARG A 313 -2.90 1.63 9.47
N LEU A 314 -2.98 0.75 8.47
CA LEU A 314 -2.28 0.92 7.19
C LEU A 314 -2.65 2.24 6.50
N LEU A 315 -3.95 2.57 6.47
CA LEU A 315 -4.40 3.84 5.92
C LEU A 315 -3.83 5.04 6.70
N LEU A 316 -3.86 4.98 8.03
CA LEU A 316 -3.28 6.05 8.85
C LEU A 316 -1.77 6.18 8.65
N PHE A 317 -1.04 5.07 8.46
CA PHE A 317 0.39 5.11 8.14
C PHE A 317 0.63 5.81 6.80
N ASN A 318 -0.16 5.49 5.77
CA ASN A 318 -0.07 6.17 4.48
C ASN A 318 -0.33 7.69 4.61
N ILE A 319 -1.39 8.07 5.32
CA ILE A 319 -1.74 9.49 5.54
C ILE A 319 -0.63 10.21 6.33
N GLU A 320 -0.14 9.60 7.42
CA GLU A 320 0.91 10.19 8.25
C GLU A 320 2.22 10.34 7.46
N SER A 321 2.55 9.36 6.62
CA SER A 321 3.75 9.41 5.77
C SER A 321 3.65 10.57 4.78
N LEU A 322 2.50 10.77 4.16
CA LEU A 322 2.28 11.91 3.28
C LEU A 322 2.37 13.25 4.02
N ARG A 323 1.76 13.37 5.21
CA ARG A 323 1.84 14.59 6.02
C ARG A 323 3.27 14.93 6.45
N THR A 324 4.07 13.91 6.73
CA THR A 324 5.44 14.08 7.20
C THR A 324 6.40 14.40 6.04
N PHE A 325 6.23 13.71 4.91
CA PHE A 325 7.23 13.68 3.83
C PHE A 325 6.82 14.46 2.57
N VAL A 326 5.61 15.02 2.51
CA VAL A 326 5.18 15.91 1.41
C VAL A 326 5.09 17.35 1.93
N THR A 327 6.25 17.91 2.29
CA THR A 327 6.38 19.33 2.66
C THR A 327 7.61 19.94 1.98
N PRO A 328 7.60 21.25 1.64
CA PRO A 328 8.77 21.90 1.05
C PRO A 328 10.02 21.83 1.96
N GLU A 329 9.80 21.97 3.27
CA GLU A 329 10.85 21.86 4.28
C GLU A 329 11.50 20.47 4.28
N PHE A 330 10.71 19.42 4.02
CA PHE A 330 11.20 18.06 3.97
C PHE A 330 12.17 17.84 2.80
N ASP A 331 11.84 18.33 1.61
CA ASP A 331 12.71 18.17 0.43
C ASP A 331 14.06 18.88 0.65
N ALA A 332 14.05 20.10 1.22
CA ALA A 332 15.26 20.83 1.58
C ALA A 332 16.11 20.12 2.66
N ASN A 333 15.45 19.46 3.63
CA ASN A 333 16.12 18.64 4.63
C ASN A 333 16.77 17.39 4.01
N LEU A 334 16.12 16.75 3.04
CA LEU A 334 16.75 15.63 2.31
C LEU A 334 17.94 16.10 1.49
N ASP A 335 17.88 17.29 0.88
CA ASP A 335 18.99 17.85 0.10
C ASP A 335 20.22 18.12 0.95
N SER A 336 20.04 18.80 2.08
CA SER A 336 21.13 19.10 3.01
C SER A 336 21.75 17.86 3.66
N ASN A 337 21.02 16.74 3.70
CA ASN A 337 21.46 15.49 4.30
C ASN A 337 21.69 14.35 3.29
N TYR A 338 21.90 14.68 2.01
CA TYR A 338 22.21 13.70 0.95
C TYR A 338 21.22 12.52 0.86
N GLY A 339 19.93 12.80 1.07
CA GLY A 339 18.85 11.82 1.04
C GLY A 339 18.61 11.09 2.36
N LEU A 340 19.37 11.38 3.42
CA LEU A 340 19.15 10.82 4.75
C LEU A 340 18.11 11.63 5.53
N LEU A 341 17.27 10.93 6.29
CA LEU A 341 16.31 11.57 7.18
C LEU A 341 17.00 12.13 8.43
N ASN A 342 16.56 13.30 8.87
CA ASN A 342 16.94 13.84 10.19
C ASN A 342 16.37 12.94 11.30
N LYS A 343 17.19 12.65 12.33
CA LYS A 343 16.81 11.85 13.51
C LYS A 343 15.55 12.36 14.20
N ASP A 344 15.35 13.66 14.31
CA ASP A 344 14.18 14.25 14.97
C ASP A 344 12.90 13.94 14.19
N ARG A 345 12.95 13.99 12.85
CA ARG A 345 11.82 13.63 11.99
C ARG A 345 11.50 12.14 12.06
N ILE A 346 12.53 11.29 12.11
CA ILE A 346 12.37 9.84 12.32
C ILE A 346 11.70 9.57 13.67
N GLN A 347 12.16 10.22 14.75
CA GLN A 347 11.60 10.05 16.09
C GLN A 347 10.15 10.53 16.15
N ALA A 348 9.84 11.69 15.56
CA ALA A 348 8.47 12.19 15.47
C ALA A 348 7.56 11.22 14.71
N PHE A 349 8.02 10.70 13.56
CA PHE A 349 7.26 9.72 12.80
C PHE A 349 7.06 8.41 13.59
N ARG A 350 8.10 7.88 14.24
CA ARG A 350 8.01 6.69 15.09
C ARG A 350 6.99 6.86 16.20
N LYS A 351 6.99 8.02 16.89
CA LYS A 351 5.99 8.35 17.90
C LYS A 351 4.58 8.33 17.31
N SER A 352 4.37 8.95 16.14
CA SER A 352 3.10 8.89 15.42
C SER A 352 2.69 7.44 15.08
N MET A 353 3.64 6.58 14.69
CA MET A 353 3.37 5.16 14.39
C MET A 353 2.96 4.38 15.64
N GLU A 354 3.61 4.62 16.78
CA GLU A 354 3.26 4.02 18.06
C GLU A 354 1.85 4.44 18.50
N GLU A 355 1.51 5.72 18.35
CA GLU A 355 0.15 6.23 18.62
C GLU A 355 -0.90 5.56 17.72
N ILE A 356 -0.61 5.37 16.43
CA ILE A 356 -1.51 4.67 15.50
C ILE A 356 -1.64 3.18 15.86
N LYS A 357 -0.53 2.52 16.24
CA LYS A 357 -0.55 1.14 16.74
C LYS A 357 -1.35 1.05 18.04
N GLY A 358 -1.36 2.09 18.87
CA GLY A 358 -2.12 2.17 20.13
C GLY A 358 -3.62 2.46 19.99
N LEU A 359 -4.16 2.63 18.77
CA LEU A 359 -5.59 2.96 18.61
C LEU A 359 -6.52 1.83 19.05
N THR A 360 -7.47 2.18 19.92
CA THR A 360 -8.47 1.26 20.48
C THR A 360 -9.90 1.62 20.11
N LYS A 361 -10.15 2.79 19.52
CA LYS A 361 -11.49 3.28 19.18
C LYS A 361 -11.56 3.82 17.76
N LEU A 362 -12.69 3.60 17.08
CA LEU A 362 -12.96 4.12 15.74
C LEU A 362 -12.97 5.66 15.67
N SER A 363 -13.42 6.33 16.74
CA SER A 363 -13.40 7.79 16.82
C SER A 363 -11.99 8.38 16.74
N GLN A 364 -11.00 7.71 17.35
CA GLN A 364 -9.60 8.12 17.27
C GLN A 364 -9.07 7.99 15.82
N PHE A 365 -9.49 6.95 15.09
CA PHE A 365 -9.19 6.83 13.67
C PHE A 365 -9.74 8.02 12.88
N PHE A 366 -11.02 8.37 13.04
CA PHE A 366 -11.61 9.49 12.31
C PHE A 366 -10.95 10.82 12.61
N GLN A 367 -10.66 11.09 13.89
CA GLN A 367 -9.95 12.29 14.31
C GLN A 367 -8.58 12.38 13.66
N ARG A 368 -7.79 11.30 13.76
CA ARG A 368 -6.41 11.29 13.26
C ARG A 368 -6.34 11.33 11.74
N SER A 369 -7.24 10.63 11.06
CA SER A 369 -7.28 10.62 9.60
C SER A 369 -7.88 11.90 9.01
N SER A 370 -8.40 12.80 9.85
CA SER A 370 -9.20 13.96 9.43
C SER A 370 -10.38 13.56 8.54
N CYS A 371 -11.00 12.43 8.85
CA CYS A 371 -12.22 11.98 8.19
C CYS A 371 -13.35 12.97 8.49
N PRO A 372 -14.21 13.35 7.53
CA PRO A 372 -15.31 14.30 7.75
C PRO A 372 -16.46 13.75 8.63
N ILE A 373 -16.21 12.71 9.42
CA ILE A 373 -17.18 12.04 10.28
C ILE A 373 -16.97 12.50 11.72
N GLN A 374 -17.95 13.21 12.27
CA GLN A 374 -17.86 13.83 13.60
C GLN A 374 -18.74 13.16 14.66
N SER A 375 -19.54 12.15 14.31
CA SER A 375 -20.43 11.47 15.26
C SER A 375 -20.53 9.97 15.00
N SER A 376 -20.88 9.21 16.05
CA SER A 376 -21.15 7.77 15.94
C SER A 376 -22.29 7.48 14.96
N GLU A 377 -23.31 8.33 14.91
CA GLU A 377 -24.41 8.21 13.94
C GLU A 377 -23.92 8.35 12.50
N ALA A 378 -23.07 9.35 12.23
CA ALA A 378 -22.49 9.54 10.89
C ALA A 378 -21.58 8.36 10.51
N ALA A 379 -20.79 7.84 11.46
CA ALA A 379 -19.97 6.64 11.25
C ALA A 379 -20.82 5.41 10.93
N PHE A 380 -21.92 5.24 11.66
CA PHE A 380 -22.87 4.16 11.47
C PHE A 380 -23.53 4.23 10.08
N ARG A 381 -23.98 5.42 9.67
CA ARG A 381 -24.51 5.64 8.30
C ARG A 381 -23.48 5.34 7.22
N LEU A 382 -22.22 5.75 7.43
CA LEU A 382 -21.13 5.47 6.49
C LEU A 382 -20.90 3.96 6.34
N ILE A 383 -20.85 3.21 7.43
CA ILE A 383 -20.66 1.75 7.39
C ILE A 383 -21.85 1.06 6.72
N MET A 384 -23.09 1.52 6.98
CA MET A 384 -24.27 0.98 6.29
C MET A 384 -24.22 1.22 4.78
N LYS A 385 -23.84 2.43 4.36
CA LYS A 385 -23.60 2.72 2.94
C LYS A 385 -22.51 1.82 2.37
N ALA A 386 -21.41 1.62 3.10
CA ALA A 386 -20.30 0.77 2.70
C ALA A 386 -20.71 -0.70 2.48
N VAL A 387 -21.65 -1.25 3.26
CA VAL A 387 -22.19 -2.61 3.03
C VAL A 387 -22.91 -2.69 1.69
N ILE A 388 -23.78 -1.73 1.40
CA ILE A 388 -24.53 -1.65 0.14
C ILE A 388 -23.55 -1.50 -1.04
N ASP A 389 -22.57 -0.60 -0.91
CA ASP A 389 -21.55 -0.39 -1.92
C ASP A 389 -20.69 -1.65 -2.15
N ALA A 390 -20.32 -2.35 -1.08
CA ALA A 390 -19.57 -3.60 -1.17
C ALA A 390 -20.32 -4.68 -1.95
N GLN A 391 -21.64 -4.78 -1.80
CA GLN A 391 -22.46 -5.68 -2.61
C GLN A 391 -22.53 -5.22 -4.07
N ARG A 392 -22.78 -3.92 -4.29
CA ARG A 392 -22.88 -3.32 -5.62
C ARG A 392 -21.60 -3.52 -6.45
N PHE A 393 -20.44 -3.32 -5.84
CA PHE A 393 -19.13 -3.55 -6.47
C PHE A 393 -18.63 -5.00 -6.38
N ARG A 394 -19.45 -5.90 -5.82
CA ARG A 394 -19.14 -7.34 -5.69
C ARG A 394 -17.84 -7.59 -4.91
N TYR A 395 -17.56 -6.77 -3.92
CA TYR A 395 -16.48 -7.01 -2.96
C TYR A 395 -16.79 -8.22 -2.07
N CYS A 396 -18.07 -8.48 -1.80
CA CYS A 396 -18.53 -9.68 -1.11
C CYS A 396 -19.72 -10.29 -1.85
N SER A 397 -19.82 -11.62 -1.88
CA SER A 397 -20.85 -12.33 -2.63
C SER A 397 -22.18 -12.51 -1.88
N GLN A 398 -22.24 -12.32 -0.54
CA GLN A 398 -23.39 -12.72 0.28
C GLN A 398 -23.54 -11.89 1.59
N LEU A 399 -24.01 -10.64 1.53
CA LEU A 399 -24.09 -9.78 2.73
C LEU A 399 -25.49 -9.37 3.21
N ILE A 400 -26.51 -9.41 2.36
CA ILE A 400 -27.90 -9.03 2.66
C ILE A 400 -28.81 -9.86 1.77
#